data_AF-A0A7N2LUY7-F1
#
_entry.id   AF-A0A7N2LUY7-F1
#
_cell.length_a   1.000
_cell.length_b   1.000
_cell.length_c   1.000
_cell.angle_alpha   90.00
_cell.angle_beta   90.00
_cell.angle_gamma   90.00
#
_symmetry.space_group_name_H-M   'P 1'
#
loop_
_entity.id
_entity.type
_entity.pdbx_description
1 polymer ?
#
loop_
_entity_poly.entity_id
_entity_poly.type
_entity_poly.pdbx_seq_one_letter_code
_entity_poly.pdbx_strand_id
1 'polypeptide(L)'
;MTIVDKSEPQTRLQGKYKAVAVCWILGLGSLMSWNSMLTIGDYYYKLFPLYHPSRVLTLVYEPFAIVTMAVLAYNESKIDTRLRNLIGYSLFFASTVMLIVLDLATSGKGGVGPYIGICAIVGCFGVADANVEGGMIGDLSFMHPELIQSFLAGLAASGTLTSVMRIVAKAAFEKSENGLRKGAMLFLAISAFFEFLCVILYAYFFPKLPIVKYYRSKAASEGSKTVSADLAAAGIQVEADQEAEGNANHHERLSNKQLFFENIDYAIDLFLIYVLTLSIFPGFLYENTGTHQLGSWLMAFAGTYPLVLIAIYSVWDFLSRYIPLLQCLKMESRRSLMIATLSRFLLIPAFYFTAKYGDQGWMIMLVSFLGLSNGYLTVCVLTVAPKGYKGPEQNALGNLLVLCLLGGIFAGVALDWLWIIGHGSF
;
A
#
# COMPACT_ATOMS: atom_id res chain seq x y z
N MET A 1 -7.09 32.24 -22.24
CA MET A 1 -7.89 32.78 -21.11
C MET A 1 -9.01 31.78 -20.87
N THR A 2 -8.68 30.72 -20.14
CA THR A 2 -9.57 29.57 -19.90
C THR A 2 -10.30 29.83 -18.59
N ILE A 3 -11.63 29.73 -18.64
CA ILE A 3 -12.53 29.94 -17.51
C ILE A 3 -12.18 28.90 -16.45
N VAL A 4 -11.45 29.34 -15.43
CA VAL A 4 -11.35 28.64 -14.15
C VAL A 4 -12.76 28.60 -13.61
N ASP A 5 -13.29 27.40 -13.43
CA ASP A 5 -14.57 27.13 -12.77
C ASP A 5 -14.47 27.60 -11.31
N LYS A 6 -14.63 28.91 -11.12
CA LYS A 6 -14.59 29.61 -9.84
C LYS A 6 -15.96 29.48 -9.18
N SER A 7 -16.34 28.27 -8.75
CA SER A 7 -17.27 28.10 -7.64
C SER A 7 -17.39 26.63 -7.23
N GLU A 8 -16.31 26.03 -6.70
CA GLU A 8 -16.53 24.95 -5.74
C GLU A 8 -17.13 25.59 -4.46
N PRO A 9 -18.36 25.22 -4.03
CA PRO A 9 -18.97 25.83 -2.86
C PRO A 9 -18.05 25.64 -1.64
N GLN A 10 -17.81 26.72 -0.89
CA GLN A 10 -16.86 26.79 0.24
C GLN A 10 -17.07 25.68 1.31
N THR A 11 -18.27 25.10 1.38
CA THR A 11 -18.62 23.94 2.21
C THR A 11 -17.92 22.64 1.80
N ARG A 12 -17.55 22.45 0.51
CA ARG A 12 -16.87 21.24 0.00
C ARG A 12 -15.42 21.09 0.47
N LEU A 13 -14.74 22.20 0.78
CA LEU A 13 -13.32 22.22 1.14
C LEU A 13 -13.10 22.32 2.66
N GLN A 14 -14.17 22.47 3.45
CA GLN A 14 -14.06 22.62 4.90
C GLN A 14 -13.52 21.34 5.53
N GLY A 15 -12.41 21.47 6.26
CA GLY A 15 -11.74 20.31 6.89
C GLY A 15 -10.87 19.49 5.94
N LYS A 16 -10.65 19.92 4.69
CA LYS A 16 -9.79 19.23 3.71
C LYS A 16 -8.40 18.92 4.27
N TYR A 17 -7.70 19.89 4.85
CA TYR A 17 -6.36 19.65 5.42
C TYR A 17 -6.36 18.60 6.54
N LYS A 18 -7.41 18.59 7.37
CA LYS A 18 -7.58 17.56 8.41
C LYS A 18 -7.82 16.19 7.78
N ALA A 19 -8.64 16.10 6.74
CA ALA A 19 -8.90 14.86 6.01
C ALA A 19 -7.64 14.34 5.32
N VAL A 20 -6.87 15.22 4.66
CA VAL A 20 -5.58 14.88 4.04
C VAL A 20 -4.62 14.30 5.09
N ALA A 21 -4.47 14.95 6.24
CA ALA A 21 -3.61 14.47 7.32
C ALA A 21 -4.07 13.12 7.89
N VAL A 22 -5.38 12.93 8.09
CA VAL A 22 -5.94 11.65 8.56
C VAL A 22 -5.71 10.55 7.52
N CYS A 23 -6.00 10.80 6.24
CA CYS A 23 -5.73 9.84 5.16
C CYS A 23 -4.25 9.43 5.11
N TRP A 24 -3.34 10.39 5.34
CA TRP A 24 -1.91 10.10 5.36
C TRP A 24 -1.53 9.13 6.47
N ILE A 25 -2.02 9.36 7.70
CA ILE A 25 -1.76 8.46 8.84
C ILE A 25 -2.40 7.09 8.60
N LEU A 26 -3.63 7.06 8.08
CA LEU A 26 -4.35 5.83 7.74
C LEU A 26 -3.60 4.98 6.70
N GLY A 27 -3.02 5.62 5.68
CA GLY A 27 -2.18 4.93 4.68
C GLY A 27 -0.83 4.49 5.25
N LEU A 28 -0.23 5.28 6.14
CA LEU A 28 1.01 4.86 6.81
C LEU A 28 0.78 3.60 7.65
N GLY A 29 -0.31 3.55 8.42
CA GLY A 29 -0.61 2.42 9.29
C GLY A 29 -0.97 1.12 8.57
N SER A 30 -1.43 1.16 7.33
CA SER A 30 -1.82 -0.06 6.59
C SER A 30 -0.65 -0.89 6.09
N LEU A 31 0.53 -0.31 5.90
CA LEU A 31 1.74 -1.06 5.52
C LEU A 31 2.85 -1.06 6.59
N MET A 32 2.67 -0.32 7.68
CA MET A 32 3.69 -0.19 8.72
C MET A 32 4.04 -1.53 9.37
N SER A 33 3.06 -2.38 9.70
CA SER A 33 3.31 -3.71 10.27
C SER A 33 4.04 -4.63 9.32
N TRP A 34 3.55 -4.73 8.08
CA TRP A 34 4.16 -5.58 7.06
C TRP A 34 5.61 -5.15 6.80
N ASN A 35 5.84 -3.85 6.58
CA ASN A 35 7.19 -3.31 6.36
C ASN A 35 8.08 -3.49 7.60
N SER A 36 7.55 -3.33 8.81
CA SER A 36 8.31 -3.58 10.04
C SER A 36 8.70 -5.05 10.17
N MET A 37 7.81 -5.97 9.81
CA MET A 37 8.06 -7.41 9.86
C MET A 37 9.14 -7.83 8.86
N LEU A 38 9.12 -7.30 7.64
CA LEU A 38 10.19 -7.53 6.65
C LEU A 38 11.52 -6.93 7.12
N THR A 39 11.47 -5.77 7.77
CA THR A 39 12.64 -5.05 8.27
C THR A 39 13.37 -5.80 9.39
N ILE A 40 12.63 -6.47 10.28
CA ILE A 40 13.18 -7.32 11.35
C ILE A 40 13.58 -8.72 10.86
N GLY A 41 13.71 -8.92 9.53
CA GLY A 41 14.04 -10.22 8.95
C GLY A 41 15.34 -10.82 9.45
N ASP A 42 16.34 -10.02 9.81
CA ASP A 42 17.60 -10.50 10.42
C ASP A 42 17.38 -11.19 11.77
N TYR A 43 16.44 -10.68 12.58
CA TYR A 43 16.00 -11.35 13.79
C TYR A 43 15.35 -12.70 13.48
N TYR A 44 14.45 -12.77 12.49
CA TYR A 44 13.82 -14.03 12.11
C TYR A 44 14.78 -15.04 11.48
N TYR A 45 15.76 -14.60 10.69
CA TYR A 45 16.81 -15.48 10.15
C TYR A 45 17.68 -16.08 11.26
N LYS A 46 17.92 -15.33 12.35
CA LYS A 46 18.60 -15.86 13.54
C LYS A 46 17.77 -16.93 14.26
N LEU A 47 16.44 -16.78 14.29
CA LEU A 47 15.53 -17.73 14.94
C LEU A 47 15.22 -18.97 14.08
N PHE A 48 15.14 -18.79 12.77
CA PHE A 48 14.63 -19.78 11.81
C PHE A 48 15.56 -19.92 10.59
N PRO A 49 16.85 -20.29 10.77
CA PRO A 49 17.83 -20.26 9.70
C PRO A 49 17.49 -21.18 8.51
N LEU A 50 16.75 -22.27 8.75
CA LEU A 50 16.38 -23.26 7.73
C LEU A 50 15.09 -22.94 6.97
N TYR A 51 14.37 -21.87 7.32
CA TYR A 51 13.00 -21.63 6.82
C TYR A 51 12.86 -20.44 5.86
N HIS A 52 13.95 -19.75 5.54
CA HIS A 52 13.97 -18.55 4.68
C HIS A 52 12.79 -17.58 4.93
N PRO A 53 12.66 -17.01 6.15
CA PRO A 53 11.46 -16.30 6.59
C PRO A 53 11.03 -15.17 5.65
N SER A 54 11.96 -14.37 5.12
CA SER A 54 11.59 -13.24 4.25
C SER A 54 10.86 -13.65 2.97
N ARG A 55 11.11 -14.87 2.45
CA ARG A 55 10.47 -15.37 1.24
C ARG A 55 9.17 -16.10 1.56
N VAL A 56 9.19 -16.96 2.57
CA VAL A 56 8.02 -17.76 2.96
C VAL A 56 6.91 -16.88 3.52
N LEU A 57 7.22 -15.88 4.36
CA LEU A 57 6.20 -15.00 4.93
C LEU A 57 5.47 -14.22 3.83
N THR A 58 6.16 -13.76 2.79
CA THR A 58 5.53 -13.11 1.63
C THR A 58 4.62 -14.08 0.87
N LEU A 59 5.06 -15.33 0.66
CA LEU A 59 4.22 -16.37 0.06
C LEU A 59 3.00 -16.76 0.90
N VAL A 60 3.02 -16.51 2.21
CA VAL A 60 1.86 -16.67 3.09
C VAL A 60 0.96 -15.43 3.04
N TYR A 61 1.52 -14.23 3.02
CA TYR A 61 0.77 -12.98 3.00
C TYR A 61 -0.09 -12.83 1.74
N GLU A 62 0.53 -12.97 0.56
CA GLU A 62 -0.08 -12.60 -0.73
C GLU A 62 -1.33 -13.40 -1.10
N PRO A 63 -1.38 -14.75 -0.94
CA PRO A 63 -2.58 -15.51 -1.26
C PRO A 63 -3.78 -15.11 -0.40
N PHE A 64 -3.56 -14.84 0.90
CA PHE A 64 -4.63 -14.39 1.79
C PHE A 64 -5.11 -13.00 1.40
N ALA A 65 -4.20 -12.09 1.02
CA ALA A 65 -4.55 -10.76 0.52
C ALA A 65 -5.39 -10.84 -0.77
N ILE A 66 -4.93 -11.57 -1.79
CA ILE A 66 -5.62 -11.69 -3.08
C ILE A 66 -6.98 -12.37 -2.94
N VAL A 67 -7.05 -13.50 -2.24
CA VAL A 67 -8.32 -14.25 -2.08
C VAL A 67 -9.33 -13.39 -1.33
N THR A 68 -8.91 -12.74 -0.23
CA THR A 68 -9.78 -11.84 0.53
C THR A 68 -10.23 -10.67 -0.33
N MET A 69 -9.31 -10.04 -1.06
CA MET A 69 -9.62 -8.89 -1.93
C MET A 69 -10.58 -9.29 -3.06
N ALA A 70 -10.42 -10.46 -3.66
CA ALA A 70 -11.31 -10.95 -4.71
C ALA A 70 -12.74 -11.17 -4.18
N VAL A 71 -12.88 -11.77 -2.99
CA VAL A 71 -14.18 -11.96 -2.33
C VAL A 71 -14.82 -10.61 -1.98
N LEU A 72 -14.04 -9.66 -1.46
CA LEU A 72 -14.52 -8.33 -1.10
C LEU A 72 -14.89 -7.48 -2.32
N ALA A 73 -14.11 -7.55 -3.41
CA ALA A 73 -14.41 -6.84 -4.66
C ALA A 73 -15.67 -7.40 -5.34
N TYR A 74 -15.88 -8.73 -5.28
CA TYR A 74 -17.09 -9.36 -5.81
C TYR A 74 -18.35 -8.97 -5.01
N ASN A 75 -18.23 -8.88 -3.68
CA ASN A 75 -19.34 -8.55 -2.79
C ASN A 75 -19.38 -7.07 -2.36
N GLU A 76 -18.62 -6.20 -3.03
CA GLU A 76 -18.39 -4.80 -2.63
C GLU A 76 -19.70 -4.06 -2.31
N SER A 77 -20.70 -4.20 -3.17
CA SER A 77 -21.96 -3.47 -3.06
C SER A 77 -22.83 -3.87 -1.87
N LYS A 78 -22.52 -5.00 -1.22
CA LYS A 78 -23.26 -5.58 -0.10
C LYS A 78 -22.59 -5.35 1.25
N ILE A 79 -21.32 -4.97 1.27
CA ILE A 79 -20.52 -4.90 2.49
C ILE A 79 -20.24 -3.43 2.81
N ASP A 80 -20.55 -3.00 4.03
CA ASP A 80 -20.20 -1.65 4.48
C ASP A 80 -18.69 -1.43 4.53
N THR A 81 -18.24 -0.35 3.91
CA THR A 81 -16.83 0.05 3.89
C THR A 81 -16.30 0.30 5.30
N ARG A 82 -17.15 0.86 6.18
CA ARG A 82 -16.83 1.08 7.59
C ARG A 82 -16.42 -0.21 8.29
N LEU A 83 -17.20 -1.27 8.10
CA LEU A 83 -16.98 -2.54 8.77
C LEU A 83 -15.67 -3.17 8.28
N ARG A 84 -15.44 -3.15 6.96
CA ARG A 84 -14.19 -3.64 6.34
C ARG A 84 -12.97 -2.95 6.95
N ASN A 85 -12.95 -1.62 6.92
CA ASN A 85 -11.80 -0.85 7.39
C ASN A 85 -11.57 -0.98 8.91
N LEU A 86 -12.64 -1.04 9.73
CA LEU A 86 -12.50 -1.28 11.16
C LEU A 86 -11.99 -2.68 11.48
N ILE A 87 -12.47 -3.71 10.78
CA ILE A 87 -11.95 -5.07 10.89
C ILE A 87 -10.48 -5.08 10.49
N GLY A 88 -10.14 -4.49 9.35
CA GLY A 88 -8.77 -4.46 8.83
C GLY A 88 -7.78 -3.78 9.78
N TYR A 89 -8.04 -2.54 10.21
CA TYR A 89 -7.15 -1.85 11.16
C TYR A 89 -7.09 -2.54 12.53
N SER A 90 -8.19 -3.13 13.01
CA SER A 90 -8.18 -3.89 14.26
C SER A 90 -7.38 -5.19 14.13
N LEU A 91 -7.45 -5.87 12.99
CA LEU A 91 -6.66 -7.05 12.70
C LEU A 91 -5.18 -6.72 12.58
N PHE A 92 -4.81 -5.60 11.94
CA PHE A 92 -3.42 -5.12 11.93
C PHE A 92 -2.90 -4.94 13.36
N PHE A 93 -3.60 -4.15 14.17
CA PHE A 93 -3.22 -3.92 15.57
C PHE A 93 -3.12 -5.22 16.39
N ALA A 94 -4.14 -6.07 16.33
CA ALA A 94 -4.16 -7.32 17.07
C ALA A 94 -3.04 -8.27 16.62
N SER A 95 -2.78 -8.37 15.32
CA SER A 95 -1.73 -9.21 14.75
C SER A 95 -0.34 -8.74 15.19
N THR A 96 -0.07 -7.43 15.17
CA THR A 96 1.20 -6.87 15.63
C THR A 96 1.40 -7.09 17.13
N VAL A 97 0.36 -6.92 17.95
CA VAL A 97 0.41 -7.27 19.39
C VAL A 97 0.65 -8.77 19.58
N MET A 98 0.04 -9.63 18.76
CA MET A 98 0.26 -11.07 18.82
C MET A 98 1.70 -11.46 18.47
N LEU A 99 2.38 -10.75 17.57
CA LEU A 99 3.82 -10.97 17.33
C LEU A 99 4.65 -10.69 18.59
N ILE A 100 4.36 -9.59 19.28
CA ILE A 100 4.99 -9.23 20.56
C ILE A 100 4.73 -10.32 21.62
N VAL A 101 3.47 -10.76 21.76
CA VAL A 101 3.08 -11.80 22.72
C VAL A 101 3.75 -13.13 22.39
N LEU A 102 3.82 -13.50 21.11
CA LEU A 102 4.46 -14.73 20.66
C LEU A 102 5.96 -14.72 20.96
N ASP A 103 6.64 -13.61 20.69
CA ASP A 103 8.05 -13.44 21.04
C ASP A 103 8.29 -13.58 22.55
N LEU A 104 7.46 -12.93 23.36
CA LEU A 104 7.56 -12.99 24.82
C LEU A 104 7.27 -14.40 25.36
N ALA A 105 6.20 -15.04 24.89
CA ALA A 105 5.79 -16.37 25.32
C ALA A 105 6.82 -17.45 24.96
N THR A 106 7.48 -17.30 23.80
CA THR A 106 8.54 -18.21 23.36
C THR A 106 9.91 -17.84 23.93
N SER A 107 10.01 -16.72 24.66
CA SER A 107 11.27 -16.12 25.10
C SER A 107 12.26 -15.88 23.94
N GLY A 108 11.75 -15.64 22.73
CA GLY A 108 12.55 -15.54 21.51
C GLY A 108 13.28 -16.84 21.17
N LYS A 109 12.70 -18.00 21.49
CA LYS A 109 13.19 -19.30 21.04
C LYS A 109 12.58 -19.61 19.67
N GLY A 110 13.44 -20.05 18.75
CA GLY A 110 12.99 -20.56 17.45
C GLY A 110 12.28 -21.90 17.56
N GLY A 111 12.00 -22.50 16.40
CA GLY A 111 11.36 -23.82 16.29
C GLY A 111 10.10 -23.80 15.44
N VAL A 112 9.58 -25.00 15.13
CA VAL A 112 8.44 -25.16 14.21
C VAL A 112 7.17 -24.48 14.74
N GLY A 113 6.87 -24.62 16.04
CA GLY A 113 5.67 -24.03 16.65
C GLY A 113 5.63 -22.49 16.55
N PRO A 114 6.65 -21.76 17.04
CA PRO A 114 6.74 -20.31 16.87
C PRO A 114 6.68 -19.87 15.42
N TYR A 115 7.32 -20.61 14.51
CA TYR A 115 7.30 -20.29 13.09
C TYR A 115 5.90 -20.41 12.47
N ILE A 116 5.18 -21.49 12.76
CA ILE A 116 3.77 -21.66 12.34
C ILE A 116 2.90 -20.53 12.92
N GLY A 117 3.14 -20.14 14.17
CA GLY A 117 2.47 -19.00 14.79
C GLY A 117 2.68 -17.69 14.02
N ILE A 118 3.92 -17.41 13.62
CA ILE A 118 4.23 -16.25 12.78
C ILE A 118 3.50 -16.35 11.44
N CYS A 119 3.56 -17.49 10.74
CA CYS A 119 2.85 -17.68 9.47
C CYS A 119 1.34 -17.43 9.59
N ALA A 120 0.71 -17.91 10.66
CA ALA A 120 -0.71 -17.66 10.91
C ALA A 120 -1.01 -16.15 11.08
N ILE A 121 -0.17 -15.44 11.84
CA ILE A 121 -0.28 -13.98 12.02
C ILE A 121 -0.06 -13.24 10.68
N VAL A 122 0.86 -13.71 9.85
CA VAL A 122 1.09 -13.14 8.52
C VAL A 122 -0.11 -13.33 7.59
N GLY A 123 -0.78 -14.48 7.65
CA GLY A 123 -2.05 -14.67 6.97
C GLY A 123 -3.11 -13.66 7.42
N CYS A 124 -3.16 -13.35 8.73
CA CYS A 124 -4.04 -12.30 9.25
C CYS A 124 -3.68 -10.91 8.73
N PHE A 125 -2.40 -10.58 8.54
CA PHE A 125 -1.99 -9.33 7.88
C PHE A 125 -2.48 -9.25 6.44
N GLY A 126 -2.39 -10.33 5.66
CA GLY A 126 -2.94 -10.34 4.29
C GLY A 126 -4.45 -10.08 4.26
N VAL A 127 -5.20 -10.69 5.18
CA VAL A 127 -6.64 -10.42 5.35
C VAL A 127 -6.89 -8.97 5.75
N ALA A 128 -6.10 -8.43 6.68
CA ALA A 128 -6.22 -7.04 7.15
C ALA A 128 -5.97 -6.05 6.01
N ASP A 129 -4.93 -6.28 5.22
CA ASP A 129 -4.54 -5.45 4.10
C ASP A 129 -5.62 -5.38 3.02
N ALA A 130 -6.14 -6.53 2.59
CA ALA A 130 -7.24 -6.58 1.62
C ALA A 130 -8.50 -5.82 2.09
N ASN A 131 -8.77 -5.83 3.41
CA ASN A 131 -9.88 -5.07 3.98
C ASN A 131 -9.63 -3.56 3.93
N VAL A 132 -8.44 -3.11 4.35
CA VAL A 132 -8.08 -1.69 4.44
C VAL A 132 -7.77 -1.09 3.08
N GLU A 133 -6.87 -1.68 2.31
CA GLU A 133 -6.42 -1.11 1.04
C GLU A 133 -7.59 -1.04 0.05
N GLY A 134 -8.33 -2.14 -0.13
CA GLY A 134 -9.53 -2.16 -0.97
C GLY A 134 -10.65 -1.24 -0.46
N GLY A 135 -10.88 -1.22 0.85
CA GLY A 135 -11.92 -0.40 1.48
C GLY A 135 -11.63 1.10 1.38
N MET A 136 -10.43 1.52 1.76
CA MET A 136 -9.99 2.92 1.72
C MET A 136 -9.82 3.43 0.28
N ILE A 137 -9.17 2.68 -0.61
CA ILE A 137 -8.99 3.14 -2.01
C ILE A 137 -10.35 3.25 -2.70
N GLY A 138 -11.25 2.29 -2.48
CA GLY A 138 -12.63 2.39 -2.95
C GLY A 138 -13.36 3.64 -2.43
N ASP A 139 -13.37 3.84 -1.10
CA ASP A 139 -14.04 5.00 -0.47
C ASP A 139 -13.49 6.33 -1.00
N LEU A 140 -12.16 6.44 -1.07
CA LEU A 140 -11.49 7.66 -1.48
C LEU A 140 -11.59 7.92 -3.00
N SER A 141 -11.92 6.92 -3.82
CA SER A 141 -12.04 7.04 -5.28
C SER A 141 -13.17 7.96 -5.71
N PHE A 142 -14.22 8.11 -4.90
CA PHE A 142 -15.32 9.05 -5.16
C PHE A 142 -15.20 10.38 -4.43
N MET A 143 -14.13 10.56 -3.66
CA MET A 143 -13.85 11.79 -2.92
C MET A 143 -12.89 12.71 -3.69
N HIS A 144 -12.44 13.78 -3.03
CA HIS A 144 -11.46 14.70 -3.61
C HIS A 144 -10.12 13.96 -3.87
N PRO A 145 -9.49 14.08 -5.07
CA PRO A 145 -8.30 13.32 -5.46
C PRO A 145 -7.09 13.44 -4.51
N GLU A 146 -6.94 14.58 -3.86
CA GLU A 146 -5.89 14.77 -2.84
C GLU A 146 -6.01 13.80 -1.64
N LEU A 147 -7.21 13.29 -1.33
CA LEU A 147 -7.39 12.36 -0.22
C LEU A 147 -6.83 10.97 -0.53
N ILE A 148 -7.18 10.39 -1.70
CA ILE A 148 -6.59 9.13 -2.16
C ILE A 148 -5.09 9.27 -2.36
N GLN A 149 -4.63 10.39 -2.91
CA GLN A 149 -3.20 10.65 -3.09
C GLN A 149 -2.46 10.75 -1.75
N SER A 150 -3.05 11.39 -0.74
CA SER A 150 -2.48 11.47 0.60
C SER A 150 -2.41 10.10 1.28
N PHE A 151 -3.44 9.27 1.10
CA PHE A 151 -3.44 7.87 1.56
C PHE A 151 -2.33 7.05 0.90
N LEU A 152 -2.22 7.13 -0.43
CA LEU A 152 -1.16 6.45 -1.20
C LEU A 152 0.24 6.94 -0.81
N ALA A 153 0.41 8.23 -0.50
CA ALA A 153 1.67 8.76 -0.01
C ALA A 153 1.99 8.26 1.41
N GLY A 154 1.00 8.14 2.28
CA GLY A 154 1.14 7.50 3.59
C GLY A 154 1.62 6.06 3.48
N LEU A 155 1.00 5.27 2.58
CA LEU A 155 1.39 3.89 2.27
C LEU A 155 2.90 3.79 1.95
N ALA A 156 3.41 4.63 1.05
CA ALA A 156 4.84 4.65 0.70
C ALA A 156 5.75 5.21 1.80
N ALA A 157 5.26 6.16 2.60
CA ALA A 157 5.99 6.71 3.74
C ALA A 157 6.34 5.62 4.76
N SER A 158 5.50 4.59 4.90
CA SER A 158 5.77 3.46 5.79
C SER A 158 7.06 2.72 5.44
N GLY A 159 7.37 2.51 4.15
CA GLY A 159 8.62 1.88 3.69
C GLY A 159 9.85 2.74 3.96
N THR A 160 9.72 4.06 3.78
CA THR A 160 10.79 5.02 4.11
C THR A 160 11.04 5.06 5.62
N LEU A 161 9.97 5.15 6.42
CA LEU A 161 10.07 5.23 7.87
C LEU A 161 10.70 3.96 8.45
N THR A 162 10.27 2.78 8.00
CA THR A 162 10.84 1.50 8.44
C THR A 162 12.30 1.35 8.04
N SER A 163 12.70 1.79 6.84
CA SER A 163 14.10 1.82 6.41
C SER A 163 14.96 2.71 7.29
N VAL A 164 14.51 3.94 7.58
CA VAL A 164 15.21 4.89 8.48
C VAL A 164 15.30 4.32 9.89
N MET A 165 14.19 3.79 10.41
CA MET A 165 14.16 3.17 11.72
C MET A 165 15.17 2.02 11.79
N ARG A 166 15.28 1.18 10.74
CA ARG A 166 16.25 0.07 10.70
C ARG A 166 17.68 0.55 10.90
N ILE A 167 18.05 1.60 10.20
CA ILE A 167 19.39 2.20 10.29
C ILE A 167 19.64 2.70 11.71
N VAL A 168 18.71 3.46 12.27
CA VAL A 168 18.80 3.99 13.64
C VAL A 168 18.89 2.86 14.67
N ALA A 169 18.11 1.79 14.50
CA ALA A 169 18.08 0.66 15.41
C ALA A 169 19.36 -0.15 15.39
N LYS A 170 19.95 -0.36 14.20
CA LYS A 170 21.27 -0.97 14.09
C LYS A 170 22.29 -0.13 14.84
N ALA A 171 22.33 1.18 14.60
CA ALA A 171 23.25 2.08 15.30
C ALA A 171 23.03 2.13 16.83
N ALA A 172 21.77 2.10 17.28
CA ALA A 172 21.43 2.20 18.70
C ALA A 172 21.66 0.90 19.48
N PHE A 173 21.47 -0.27 18.85
CA PHE A 173 21.48 -1.57 19.53
C PHE A 173 22.68 -2.46 19.17
N GLU A 174 23.61 -2.04 18.31
CA GLU A 174 24.79 -2.82 17.89
C GLU A 174 25.61 -3.35 19.07
N LYS A 175 25.73 -2.56 20.15
CA LYS A 175 26.53 -2.89 21.34
C LYS A 175 25.71 -3.51 22.48
N SER A 176 24.41 -3.74 22.31
CA SER A 176 23.55 -4.32 23.36
C SER A 176 23.52 -5.84 23.26
N GLU A 177 23.59 -6.52 24.40
CA GLU A 177 23.14 -7.92 24.49
C GLU A 177 21.68 -8.02 24.04
N ASN A 178 21.38 -8.99 23.17
CA ASN A 178 20.09 -9.17 22.50
C ASN A 178 19.58 -7.94 21.73
N GLY A 179 20.49 -7.10 21.19
CA GLY A 179 20.15 -5.88 20.46
C GLY A 179 19.13 -6.07 19.33
N LEU A 180 19.26 -7.14 18.53
CA LEU A 180 18.31 -7.49 17.46
C LEU A 180 16.87 -7.70 17.98
N ARG A 181 16.72 -8.44 19.09
CA ARG A 181 15.40 -8.70 19.69
C ARG A 181 14.80 -7.42 20.27
N LYS A 182 15.60 -6.62 20.99
CA LYS A 182 15.15 -5.32 21.53
C LYS A 182 14.73 -4.36 20.42
N GLY A 183 15.50 -4.30 19.33
CA GLY A 183 15.15 -3.56 18.12
C GLY A 183 13.84 -4.05 17.53
N ALA A 184 13.68 -5.37 17.32
CA ALA A 184 12.45 -5.92 16.76
C ALA A 184 11.22 -5.61 17.63
N MET A 185 11.32 -5.77 18.95
CA MET A 185 10.24 -5.47 19.88
C MET A 185 9.87 -3.97 19.89
N LEU A 186 10.85 -3.08 19.80
CA LEU A 186 10.60 -1.65 19.66
C LEU A 186 9.83 -1.32 18.37
N PHE A 187 10.16 -1.98 17.26
CA PHE A 187 9.52 -1.73 15.96
C PHE A 187 8.08 -2.20 15.94
N LEU A 188 7.85 -3.40 16.48
CA LEU A 188 6.50 -3.94 16.64
C LEU A 188 5.67 -3.05 17.57
N ALA A 189 6.25 -2.53 18.65
CA ALA A 189 5.54 -1.62 19.56
C ALA A 189 5.17 -0.29 18.89
N ILE A 190 6.08 0.31 18.11
CA ILE A 190 5.80 1.53 17.34
C ILE A 190 4.73 1.26 16.28
N SER A 191 4.80 0.13 15.58
CA SER A 191 3.79 -0.26 14.59
C SER A 191 2.41 -0.42 15.24
N ALA A 192 2.33 -1.15 16.35
CA ALA A 192 1.08 -1.34 17.09
C ALA A 192 0.48 0.00 17.56
N PHE A 193 1.31 0.96 17.96
CA PHE A 193 0.84 2.31 18.31
C PHE A 193 0.20 3.02 17.11
N PHE A 194 0.85 3.01 15.94
CA PHE A 194 0.30 3.63 14.73
C PHE A 194 -0.97 2.92 14.24
N GLU A 195 -1.04 1.60 14.33
CA GLU A 195 -2.23 0.83 13.96
C GLU A 195 -3.40 1.11 14.90
N PHE A 196 -3.15 1.16 16.21
CA PHE A 196 -4.15 1.56 17.19
C PHE A 196 -4.65 2.98 16.92
N LEU A 197 -3.74 3.90 16.60
CA LEU A 197 -4.10 5.25 16.19
C LEU A 197 -4.97 5.24 14.93
N CYS A 198 -4.71 4.37 13.95
CA CYS A 198 -5.55 4.22 12.76
C CYS A 198 -6.96 3.74 13.09
N VAL A 199 -7.11 2.78 14.02
CA VAL A 199 -8.43 2.34 14.52
C VAL A 199 -9.20 3.53 15.09
N ILE A 200 -8.56 4.33 15.96
CA ILE A 200 -9.19 5.50 16.59
C ILE A 200 -9.54 6.58 15.55
N LEU A 201 -8.61 6.90 14.65
CA LEU A 201 -8.81 7.91 13.62
C LEU A 201 -9.94 7.51 12.67
N TYR A 202 -9.99 6.27 12.21
CA TYR A 202 -11.04 5.78 11.32
C TYR A 202 -12.39 5.65 12.02
N ALA A 203 -12.41 5.14 13.27
CA ALA A 203 -13.65 4.95 14.01
C ALA A 203 -14.33 6.29 14.37
N TYR A 204 -13.58 7.27 14.84
CA TYR A 204 -14.12 8.44 15.51
C TYR A 204 -13.93 9.77 14.78
N PHE A 205 -12.80 9.95 14.07
CA PHE A 205 -12.45 11.24 13.48
C PHE A 205 -12.84 11.32 12.00
N PHE A 206 -12.43 10.33 11.20
CA PHE A 206 -12.61 10.33 9.75
C PHE A 206 -14.07 10.52 9.29
N PRO A 207 -15.08 9.81 9.85
CA PRO A 207 -16.48 9.95 9.43
C PRO A 207 -17.08 11.30 9.81
N LYS A 208 -16.49 12.00 10.80
CA LYS A 208 -17.00 13.28 11.30
C LYS A 208 -16.50 14.48 10.50
N LEU A 209 -15.56 14.29 9.59
CA LEU A 209 -14.99 15.38 8.78
C LEU A 209 -16.01 15.89 7.75
N PRO A 210 -16.23 17.21 7.61
CA PRO A 210 -17.25 17.76 6.72
C PRO A 210 -17.12 17.31 5.26
N ILE A 211 -15.89 17.34 4.72
CA ILE A 211 -15.61 16.86 3.36
C ILE A 211 -15.97 15.38 3.17
N VAL A 212 -15.67 14.53 4.16
CA VAL A 212 -15.97 13.09 4.11
C VAL A 212 -17.48 12.86 4.17
N LYS A 213 -18.18 13.56 5.07
CA LYS A 213 -19.66 13.51 5.14
C LYS A 213 -20.28 13.90 3.82
N TYR A 214 -19.83 15.01 3.22
CA TYR A 214 -20.35 15.49 1.94
C TYR A 214 -20.25 14.43 0.83
N TYR A 215 -19.07 13.85 0.62
CA TYR A 215 -18.89 12.86 -0.45
C TYR A 215 -19.63 11.55 -0.16
N ARG A 216 -19.70 11.10 1.10
CA ARG A 216 -20.46 9.91 1.49
C ARG A 216 -21.97 10.13 1.33
N SER A 217 -22.51 11.29 1.69
CA SER A 217 -23.92 11.63 1.45
C SER A 217 -24.23 11.71 -0.05
N LYS A 218 -23.32 12.28 -0.85
CA LYS A 218 -23.44 12.29 -2.32
C LYS A 218 -23.47 10.87 -2.88
N ALA A 219 -22.54 10.00 -2.47
CA ALA A 219 -22.52 8.61 -2.92
C ALA A 219 -23.79 7.85 -2.51
N ALA A 220 -24.34 8.10 -1.32
CA ALA A 220 -25.61 7.53 -0.87
C ALA A 220 -26.78 7.98 -1.76
N SER A 221 -26.87 9.27 -2.11
CA SER A 221 -27.89 9.79 -3.03
C SER A 221 -27.78 9.22 -4.45
N GLU A 222 -26.58 8.75 -4.84
CA GLU A 222 -26.34 8.06 -6.12
C GLU A 222 -26.58 6.53 -6.03
N GLY A 223 -27.10 6.04 -4.89
CA GLY A 223 -27.47 4.63 -4.69
C GLY A 223 -26.41 3.77 -4.00
N SER A 224 -25.38 4.37 -3.37
CA SER A 224 -24.36 3.61 -2.64
C SER A 224 -24.89 3.14 -1.27
N LYS A 225 -24.85 1.82 -1.05
CA LYS A 225 -25.18 1.22 0.26
C LYS A 225 -23.97 1.12 1.19
N THR A 226 -22.75 1.16 0.66
CA THR A 226 -21.50 0.88 1.40
C THR A 226 -21.12 1.96 2.42
N VAL A 227 -21.73 3.14 2.31
CA VAL A 227 -21.49 4.32 3.17
C VAL A 227 -22.51 4.48 4.29
N SER A 228 -23.48 3.56 4.39
CA SER A 228 -24.64 3.68 5.30
C SER A 228 -24.23 3.73 6.78
N ALA A 229 -23.41 2.78 7.21
CA ALA A 229 -22.89 2.71 8.57
C ALA A 229 -21.97 3.91 8.92
N ASP A 230 -21.29 4.47 7.92
CA ASP A 230 -20.42 5.62 8.08
C ASP A 230 -21.19 6.93 8.26
N LEU A 231 -22.29 7.10 7.54
CA LEU A 231 -23.20 8.23 7.72
C LEU A 231 -23.88 8.17 9.08
N ALA A 232 -24.33 6.99 9.51
CA ALA A 232 -24.87 6.79 10.85
C ALA A 232 -23.85 7.16 11.94
N ALA A 233 -22.59 6.73 11.81
CA ALA A 233 -21.53 7.09 12.74
C ALA A 233 -21.18 8.60 12.72
N ALA A 234 -21.47 9.28 11.61
CA ALA A 234 -21.34 10.73 11.46
C ALA A 234 -22.53 11.51 12.05
N GLY A 235 -23.56 10.82 12.55
CA GLY A 235 -24.81 11.40 13.06
C GLY A 235 -25.80 11.82 11.97
N ILE A 236 -25.63 11.30 10.75
CA ILE A 236 -26.55 11.54 9.63
C ILE A 236 -27.38 10.27 9.46
N GLN A 237 -28.68 10.36 9.74
CA GLN A 237 -29.61 9.32 9.32
C GLN A 237 -29.89 9.53 7.84
N VAL A 238 -29.62 8.50 7.04
CA VAL A 238 -30.17 8.44 5.69
C VAL A 238 -31.65 8.14 5.89
N GLU A 239 -32.50 9.16 5.91
CA GLU A 239 -33.92 8.94 5.70
C GLU A 239 -34.01 8.17 4.38
N ALA A 240 -34.56 6.96 4.44
CA ALA A 240 -34.99 6.29 3.24
C ALA A 240 -36.15 7.13 2.71
N ASP A 241 -35.84 8.20 1.98
CA ASP A 241 -36.82 8.98 1.24
C ASP A 241 -37.42 8.03 0.21
N GLN A 242 -38.49 7.36 0.63
CA GLN A 242 -39.44 6.65 -0.21
C GLN A 242 -40.26 7.64 -1.07
N GLU A 243 -39.92 8.94 -1.08
CA GLU A 243 -40.61 9.98 -1.86
C GLU A 243 -39.93 10.35 -3.20
N ALA A 244 -38.99 9.54 -3.70
CA ALA A 244 -38.43 9.72 -5.04
C ALA A 244 -38.79 8.58 -6.03
N GLU A 245 -39.93 7.90 -5.82
CA GLU A 245 -40.51 6.95 -6.80
C GLU A 245 -41.04 7.64 -8.09
N GLY A 246 -40.74 8.92 -8.29
CA GLY A 246 -41.41 9.74 -9.30
C GLY A 246 -40.60 10.20 -10.52
N ASN A 247 -39.30 10.55 -10.42
CA ASN A 247 -38.70 11.38 -11.50
C ASN A 247 -37.16 11.49 -11.59
N ALA A 248 -36.38 10.51 -11.15
CA ALA A 248 -34.95 10.49 -11.46
C ALA A 248 -34.67 9.40 -12.50
N ASN A 249 -34.13 9.79 -13.66
CA ASN A 249 -33.54 8.85 -14.62
C ASN A 249 -32.54 7.96 -13.88
N HIS A 250 -32.97 6.77 -13.49
CA HIS A 250 -32.11 5.70 -13.01
C HIS A 250 -31.24 5.26 -14.20
N HIS A 251 -30.20 6.03 -14.51
CA HIS A 251 -29.07 5.50 -15.26
C HIS A 251 -28.53 4.33 -14.44
N GLU A 252 -28.85 3.13 -14.94
CA GLU A 252 -28.58 1.83 -14.33
C GLU A 252 -27.08 1.74 -13.99
N ARG A 253 -26.77 1.40 -12.74
CA ARG A 253 -25.38 1.22 -12.27
C ARG A 253 -24.70 0.16 -13.14
N LEU A 254 -23.52 0.48 -13.70
CA LEU A 254 -22.74 -0.50 -14.45
C LEU A 254 -22.39 -1.72 -13.58
N SER A 255 -22.47 -2.90 -14.17
CA SER A 255 -22.01 -4.11 -13.49
C SER A 255 -20.49 -4.08 -13.30
N ASN A 256 -19.98 -4.73 -12.24
CA ASN A 256 -18.53 -4.81 -11.99
C ASN A 256 -17.76 -5.37 -13.20
N LYS A 257 -18.38 -6.25 -13.99
CA LYS A 257 -17.79 -6.79 -15.22
C LYS A 257 -17.66 -5.72 -16.30
N GLN A 258 -18.72 -4.96 -16.59
CA GLN A 258 -18.68 -3.88 -17.58
C GLN A 258 -17.66 -2.80 -17.19
N LEU A 259 -17.70 -2.39 -15.92
CA LEU A 259 -16.79 -1.40 -15.35
C LEU A 259 -15.32 -1.85 -15.48
N PHE A 260 -15.04 -3.13 -15.26
CA PHE A 260 -13.71 -3.70 -15.44
C PHE A 260 -13.27 -3.67 -16.91
N PHE A 261 -14.13 -4.09 -17.84
CA PHE A 261 -13.78 -4.13 -19.27
C PHE A 261 -13.60 -2.73 -19.87
N GLU A 262 -14.36 -1.73 -19.43
CA GLU A 262 -14.19 -0.33 -19.86
C GLU A 262 -12.89 0.33 -19.34
N ASN A 263 -12.31 -0.22 -18.27
CA ASN A 263 -11.11 0.29 -17.62
C ASN A 263 -9.99 -0.75 -17.57
N ILE A 264 -10.01 -1.70 -18.52
CA ILE A 264 -9.05 -2.80 -18.57
C ILE A 264 -7.63 -2.29 -18.83
N ASP A 265 -7.48 -1.17 -19.52
CA ASP A 265 -6.22 -0.47 -19.72
C ASP A 265 -5.60 -0.04 -18.39
N TYR A 266 -6.37 0.63 -17.52
CA TYR A 266 -5.92 1.01 -16.19
C TYR A 266 -5.62 -0.18 -15.28
N ALA A 267 -6.42 -1.24 -15.38
CA ALA A 267 -6.21 -2.48 -14.63
C ALA A 267 -4.91 -3.17 -15.05
N ILE A 268 -4.65 -3.26 -16.35
CA ILE A 268 -3.40 -3.80 -16.92
C ILE A 268 -2.22 -2.90 -16.51
N ASP A 269 -2.38 -1.57 -16.56
CA ASP A 269 -1.33 -0.64 -16.15
C ASP A 269 -0.87 -0.90 -14.71
N LEU A 270 -1.80 -0.95 -13.74
CA LEU A 270 -1.46 -1.23 -12.35
C LEU A 270 -0.84 -2.62 -12.18
N PHE A 271 -1.42 -3.64 -12.81
CA PHE A 271 -0.87 -4.99 -12.76
C PHE A 271 0.59 -5.01 -13.24
N LEU A 272 0.88 -4.44 -14.41
CA LEU A 272 2.22 -4.39 -15.00
C LEU A 272 3.19 -3.51 -14.20
N ILE A 273 2.71 -2.41 -13.63
CA ILE A 273 3.51 -1.54 -12.76
C ILE A 273 4.09 -2.33 -11.59
N TYR A 274 3.26 -3.13 -10.92
CA TYR A 274 3.66 -3.90 -9.75
C TYR A 274 4.38 -5.20 -10.12
N VAL A 275 4.02 -5.88 -11.21
CA VAL A 275 4.76 -7.03 -11.75
C VAL A 275 6.23 -6.67 -11.95
N LEU A 276 6.50 -5.60 -12.71
CA LEU A 276 7.87 -5.18 -12.98
C LEU A 276 8.61 -4.79 -11.70
N THR A 277 7.97 -3.97 -10.86
CA THR A 277 8.61 -3.42 -9.67
C THR A 277 8.99 -4.52 -8.70
N LEU A 278 8.05 -5.43 -8.42
CA LEU A 278 8.26 -6.51 -7.45
C LEU A 278 9.07 -7.67 -8.03
N SER A 279 9.22 -7.74 -9.36
CA SER A 279 10.21 -8.64 -9.98
C SER A 279 11.65 -8.21 -9.74
N ILE A 280 11.92 -6.94 -9.34
CA ILE A 280 13.28 -6.41 -9.15
C ILE A 280 13.50 -6.04 -7.67
N PHE A 281 12.52 -5.41 -7.04
CA PHE A 281 12.58 -4.93 -5.67
C PHE A 281 11.77 -5.83 -4.73
N PRO A 282 12.30 -6.24 -3.56
CA PRO A 282 13.66 -6.01 -3.05
C PRO A 282 14.65 -7.15 -3.32
N GLY A 283 14.20 -8.29 -3.86
CA GLY A 283 14.97 -9.55 -3.91
C GLY A 283 16.26 -9.44 -4.70
N PHE A 284 16.18 -9.08 -5.98
CA PHE A 284 17.36 -8.85 -6.83
C PHE A 284 18.33 -7.82 -6.21
N LEU A 285 17.83 -6.74 -5.61
CA LEU A 285 18.70 -5.74 -4.95
C LEU A 285 19.47 -6.35 -3.77
N TYR A 286 18.85 -7.22 -2.99
CA TYR A 286 19.48 -7.84 -1.82
C TYR A 286 20.53 -8.89 -2.22
N GLU A 287 20.25 -9.69 -3.25
CA GLU A 287 21.03 -10.89 -3.58
C GLU A 287 22.11 -10.63 -4.63
N ASN A 288 21.82 -9.81 -5.64
CA ASN A 288 22.71 -9.64 -6.78
C ASN A 288 23.65 -8.42 -6.66
N THR A 289 23.41 -7.52 -5.71
CA THR A 289 24.24 -6.29 -5.55
C THR A 289 25.15 -6.30 -4.31
N GLY A 290 25.09 -7.36 -3.48
CA GLY A 290 25.76 -7.43 -2.18
C GLY A 290 27.31 -7.43 -2.20
N THR A 291 27.94 -7.57 -3.37
CA THR A 291 29.41 -7.60 -3.53
C THR A 291 30.04 -6.20 -3.62
N HIS A 292 29.23 -5.16 -3.86
CA HIS A 292 29.72 -3.80 -4.00
C HIS A 292 29.98 -3.16 -2.63
N GLN A 293 31.24 -2.85 -2.34
CA GLN A 293 31.64 -2.15 -1.10
C GLN A 293 31.44 -0.64 -1.23
N LEU A 294 30.47 -0.10 -0.49
CA LEU A 294 30.26 1.34 -0.36
C LEU A 294 31.41 2.00 0.44
N GLY A 295 31.64 3.30 0.26
CA GLY A 295 32.66 4.03 1.02
C GLY A 295 32.50 3.88 2.54
N SER A 296 33.61 3.90 3.27
CA SER A 296 33.69 3.57 4.71
C SER A 296 32.70 4.32 5.60
N TRP A 297 32.45 5.60 5.32
CA TRP A 297 31.50 6.42 6.09
C TRP A 297 30.03 6.06 5.81
N LEU A 298 29.66 5.80 4.56
CA LEU A 298 28.28 5.48 4.20
C LEU A 298 27.91 4.04 4.62
N MET A 299 28.88 3.11 4.59
CA MET A 299 28.71 1.78 5.19
C MET A 299 28.52 1.86 6.71
N ALA A 300 29.28 2.70 7.40
CA ALA A 300 29.13 2.89 8.83
C ALA A 300 27.77 3.53 9.21
N PHE A 301 27.22 4.39 8.35
CA PHE A 301 25.96 5.08 8.61
C PHE A 301 24.71 4.29 8.19
N ALA A 302 24.68 3.72 6.97
CA ALA A 302 23.47 3.11 6.40
C ALA A 302 23.51 1.57 6.38
N GLY A 303 24.63 0.95 6.75
CA GLY A 303 24.83 -0.49 6.74
C GLY A 303 25.28 -1.01 5.37
N THR A 304 24.70 -2.13 4.92
CA THR A 304 25.07 -2.80 3.66
C THR A 304 24.49 -2.06 2.45
N TYR A 305 25.19 -2.14 1.31
CA TYR A 305 24.78 -1.47 0.06
C TYR A 305 23.32 -1.75 -0.36
N PRO A 306 22.78 -3.00 -0.25
CA PRO A 306 21.37 -3.24 -0.56
C PRO A 306 20.36 -2.48 0.33
N LEU A 307 20.69 -2.22 1.59
CA LEU A 307 19.81 -1.44 2.48
C LEU A 307 19.72 0.02 2.03
N VAL A 308 20.83 0.57 1.52
CA VAL A 308 20.85 1.90 0.91
C VAL A 308 19.96 1.93 -0.33
N LEU A 309 20.07 0.92 -1.21
CA LEU A 309 19.23 0.83 -2.41
C LEU A 309 17.73 0.73 -2.04
N ILE A 310 17.39 -0.07 -1.03
CA ILE A 310 16.00 -0.20 -0.57
C ILE A 310 15.47 1.12 0.00
N ALA A 311 16.29 1.85 0.77
CA ALA A 311 15.93 3.16 1.28
C ALA A 311 15.75 4.17 0.14
N ILE A 312 16.65 4.17 -0.86
CA ILE A 312 16.56 5.05 -2.04
C ILE A 312 15.28 4.79 -2.82
N TYR A 313 14.97 3.52 -3.11
CA TYR A 313 13.71 3.14 -3.74
C TYR A 313 12.51 3.70 -2.95
N SER A 314 12.47 3.44 -1.64
CA SER A 314 11.36 3.84 -0.78
C SER A 314 11.16 5.36 -0.73
N VAL A 315 12.25 6.12 -0.69
CA VAL A 315 12.22 7.60 -0.71
C VAL A 315 11.69 8.11 -2.04
N TRP A 316 12.18 7.59 -3.16
CA TRP A 316 11.72 8.04 -4.48
C TRP A 316 10.28 7.62 -4.76
N ASP A 317 9.85 6.42 -4.33
CA ASP A 317 8.46 6.00 -4.39
C ASP A 317 7.57 6.95 -3.59
N PHE A 318 7.95 7.28 -2.36
CA PHE A 318 7.23 8.25 -1.53
C PHE A 318 7.13 9.64 -2.16
N LEU A 319 8.25 10.22 -2.59
CA LEU A 319 8.29 11.57 -3.18
C LEU A 319 7.48 11.64 -4.49
N SER A 320 7.56 10.60 -5.31
CA SER A 320 6.89 10.57 -6.61
C SER A 320 5.37 10.62 -6.53
N ARG A 321 4.79 10.14 -5.42
CA ARG A 321 3.34 10.16 -5.19
C ARG A 321 2.79 11.56 -4.98
N TYR A 322 3.63 12.56 -4.71
CA TYR A 322 3.22 13.96 -4.64
C TYR A 322 3.33 14.70 -5.98
N ILE A 323 4.09 14.17 -6.96
CA ILE A 323 4.27 14.83 -8.26
C ILE A 323 2.92 15.12 -8.94
N PRO A 324 1.92 14.21 -8.95
CA PRO A 324 0.62 14.49 -9.55
C PRO A 324 -0.22 15.58 -8.87
N LEU A 325 0.21 16.13 -7.72
CA LEU A 325 -0.41 17.35 -7.16
C LEU A 325 -0.20 18.55 -8.09
N LEU A 326 0.94 18.57 -8.78
CA LEU A 326 1.25 19.58 -9.79
C LEU A 326 0.50 19.21 -11.07
N GLN A 327 -0.62 19.88 -11.33
CA GLN A 327 -1.51 19.58 -12.46
C GLN A 327 -0.78 19.58 -13.82
N CYS A 328 0.27 20.38 -13.97
CA CYS A 328 1.10 20.40 -15.19
C CYS A 328 1.93 19.13 -15.41
N LEU A 329 2.23 18.39 -14.34
CA LEU A 329 3.00 17.14 -14.38
C LEU A 329 2.12 15.91 -14.23
N LYS A 330 0.80 16.07 -14.06
CA LYS A 330 -0.13 14.95 -13.92
C LYS A 330 -0.42 14.34 -15.28
N MET A 331 -0.16 13.04 -15.42
CA MET A 331 -0.45 12.31 -16.65
C MET A 331 -1.87 11.74 -16.61
N GLU A 332 -2.75 12.25 -17.47
CA GLU A 332 -4.16 11.84 -17.52
C GLU A 332 -4.52 11.02 -18.77
N SER A 333 -3.68 11.06 -19.81
CA SER A 333 -3.92 10.34 -21.06
C SER A 333 -3.74 8.83 -20.88
N ARG A 334 -4.81 8.06 -21.14
CA ARG A 334 -4.82 6.57 -21.16
C ARG A 334 -3.66 6.00 -21.99
N ARG A 335 -3.46 6.53 -23.21
CA ARG A 335 -2.39 6.08 -24.11
C ARG A 335 -1.01 6.39 -23.54
N SER A 336 -0.84 7.54 -22.89
CA SER A 336 0.44 7.94 -22.30
C SER A 336 0.78 7.09 -21.07
N LEU A 337 -0.21 6.75 -20.24
CA LEU A 337 -0.06 5.82 -19.11
C LEU A 337 0.40 4.45 -19.59
N MET A 338 -0.30 3.86 -20.57
CA MET A 338 0.08 2.57 -21.15
C MET A 338 1.49 2.57 -21.74
N ILE A 339 1.85 3.58 -22.54
CA ILE A 339 3.20 3.70 -23.11
C ILE A 339 4.25 3.82 -22.00
N ALA A 340 4.01 4.66 -21.00
CA ALA A 340 4.93 4.83 -19.87
C ALA A 340 5.10 3.52 -19.09
N THR A 341 4.01 2.83 -18.77
CA THR A 341 4.03 1.53 -18.08
C THR A 341 4.85 0.50 -18.87
N LEU A 342 4.56 0.32 -20.16
CA LEU A 342 5.28 -0.63 -21.01
C LEU A 342 6.76 -0.26 -21.16
N SER A 343 7.08 1.04 -21.24
CA SER A 343 8.47 1.50 -21.33
C SER A 343 9.30 1.11 -20.11
N ARG A 344 8.68 0.94 -18.93
CA ARG A 344 9.41 0.53 -17.72
C ARG A 344 10.01 -0.86 -17.84
N PHE A 345 9.50 -1.74 -18.70
CA PHE A 345 10.11 -3.07 -18.91
C PHE A 345 11.53 -3.01 -19.50
N LEU A 346 11.94 -1.87 -20.07
CA LEU A 346 13.34 -1.60 -20.43
C LEU A 346 14.27 -1.57 -19.21
N LEU A 347 13.73 -1.41 -18.00
CA LEU A 347 14.50 -1.49 -16.76
C LEU A 347 15.02 -2.91 -16.51
N ILE A 348 14.31 -3.97 -16.92
CA ILE A 348 14.78 -5.36 -16.72
C ILE A 348 16.18 -5.57 -17.36
N PRO A 349 16.37 -5.37 -18.68
CA PRO A 349 17.70 -5.52 -19.25
C PRO A 349 18.69 -4.50 -18.67
N ALA A 350 18.26 -3.26 -18.35
CA ALA A 350 19.15 -2.27 -17.75
C ALA A 350 19.71 -2.74 -16.39
N PHE A 351 18.87 -3.24 -15.48
CA PHE A 351 19.28 -3.79 -14.19
C PHE A 351 20.20 -5.01 -14.36
N TYR A 352 19.90 -5.90 -15.31
CA TYR A 352 20.75 -7.05 -15.61
C TYR A 352 22.15 -6.64 -16.07
N PHE A 353 22.26 -5.70 -17.02
CA PHE A 353 23.55 -5.20 -17.49
C PHE A 353 24.30 -4.43 -16.41
N THR A 354 23.62 -3.59 -15.63
CA THR A 354 24.24 -2.82 -14.56
C THR A 354 24.74 -3.72 -13.43
N ALA A 355 24.04 -4.80 -13.07
CA ALA A 355 24.55 -5.72 -12.06
C ALA A 355 25.81 -6.48 -12.50
N LYS A 356 26.00 -6.69 -13.80
CA LYS A 356 27.18 -7.42 -14.31
C LYS A 356 28.36 -6.52 -14.68
N TYR A 357 28.08 -5.31 -15.16
CA TYR A 357 29.10 -4.43 -15.76
C TYR A 357 29.09 -3.00 -15.20
N GLY A 358 28.04 -2.62 -14.47
CA GLY A 358 27.84 -1.26 -13.98
C GLY A 358 28.54 -0.99 -12.65
N ASP A 359 28.78 0.29 -12.38
CA ASP A 359 29.22 0.76 -11.08
C ASP A 359 28.03 0.96 -10.11
N GLN A 360 28.36 1.30 -8.86
CA GLN A 360 27.38 1.56 -7.80
C GLN A 360 26.45 2.73 -8.12
N GLY A 361 26.92 3.73 -8.87
CA GLY A 361 26.18 4.94 -9.21
C GLY A 361 25.06 4.65 -10.20
N TRP A 362 25.33 3.85 -11.23
CA TRP A 362 24.31 3.42 -12.19
C TRP A 362 23.18 2.63 -11.54
N MET A 363 23.51 1.74 -10.60
CA MET A 363 22.50 0.97 -9.86
C MET A 363 21.63 1.89 -8.98
N ILE A 364 22.24 2.85 -8.26
CA ILE A 364 21.50 3.87 -7.49
C ILE A 364 20.54 4.66 -8.40
N MET A 365 21.00 5.06 -9.59
CA MET A 365 20.19 5.80 -10.56
C MET A 365 19.00 4.97 -11.04
N LEU A 366 19.21 3.71 -11.42
CA LEU A 366 18.13 2.82 -11.87
C LEU A 366 17.10 2.56 -10.76
N VAL A 367 17.55 2.33 -9.52
CA VAL A 367 16.67 2.15 -8.36
C VAL A 367 15.87 3.41 -8.06
N SER A 368 16.50 4.59 -8.16
CA SER A 368 15.81 5.87 -8.01
C SER A 368 14.70 6.04 -9.04
N PHE A 369 14.98 5.72 -10.31
CA PHE A 369 13.99 5.78 -11.38
C PHE A 369 12.89 4.71 -11.22
N LEU A 370 13.23 3.52 -10.72
CA LEU A 370 12.26 2.46 -10.43
C LEU A 370 11.23 2.93 -9.39
N GLY A 371 11.69 3.52 -8.27
CA GLY A 371 10.82 4.08 -7.24
C GLY A 371 10.01 5.28 -7.76
N LEU A 372 10.67 6.21 -8.45
CA LEU A 372 10.03 7.40 -9.02
C LEU A 372 8.89 7.04 -9.97
N SER A 373 9.13 6.11 -10.91
CA SER A 373 8.13 5.70 -11.89
C SER A 373 7.01 4.86 -11.27
N ASN A 374 7.29 4.05 -10.23
CA ASN A 374 6.30 3.24 -9.55
C ASN A 374 5.21 4.10 -8.88
N GLY A 375 5.61 4.99 -7.97
CA GLY A 375 4.66 5.79 -7.20
C GLY A 375 3.94 6.83 -8.08
N TYR A 376 4.64 7.46 -9.02
CA TYR A 376 4.05 8.44 -9.95
C TYR A 376 2.93 7.82 -10.79
N LEU A 377 3.19 6.70 -11.46
CA LEU A 377 2.20 6.07 -12.34
C LEU A 377 1.04 5.49 -11.53
N THR A 378 1.31 4.90 -10.36
CA THR A 378 0.27 4.36 -9.47
C THR A 378 -0.76 5.43 -9.10
N VAL A 379 -0.29 6.62 -8.67
CA VAL A 379 -1.19 7.74 -8.33
C VAL A 379 -1.91 8.27 -9.56
N CYS A 380 -1.26 8.34 -10.72
CA CYS A 380 -1.91 8.78 -11.95
C CYS A 380 -3.06 7.83 -12.32
N VAL A 381 -2.85 6.51 -12.31
CA VAL A 381 -3.90 5.54 -12.63
C VAL A 381 -5.06 5.61 -11.61
N LEU A 382 -4.76 5.52 -10.32
CA LEU A 382 -5.79 5.47 -9.27
C LEU A 382 -6.60 6.78 -9.12
N THR A 383 -6.06 7.92 -9.55
CA THR A 383 -6.78 9.20 -9.52
C THR A 383 -7.50 9.56 -10.82
N VAL A 384 -7.16 8.89 -11.94
CA VAL A 384 -7.76 9.16 -13.26
C VAL A 384 -8.83 8.14 -13.60
N ALA A 385 -8.61 6.86 -13.31
CA ALA A 385 -9.54 5.78 -13.68
C ALA A 385 -10.97 5.97 -13.13
N PRO A 386 -11.18 6.40 -11.86
CA PRO A 386 -12.54 6.64 -11.35
C PRO A 386 -13.24 7.88 -11.94
N LYS A 387 -12.55 8.76 -12.67
CA LYS A 387 -13.18 9.99 -13.18
C LYS A 387 -14.27 9.66 -14.21
N GLY A 388 -15.42 10.32 -14.09
CA GLY A 388 -16.55 10.17 -15.01
C GLY A 388 -17.60 9.15 -14.60
N TYR A 389 -17.34 8.36 -13.54
CA TYR A 389 -18.28 7.40 -12.97
C TYR A 389 -19.03 7.98 -11.75
N LYS A 390 -20.15 7.35 -11.37
CA LYS A 390 -20.89 7.69 -10.13
C LYS A 390 -20.18 7.14 -8.89
N GLY A 391 -20.47 7.66 -7.70
CA GLY A 391 -19.86 7.24 -6.44
C GLY A 391 -19.83 5.72 -6.19
N PRO A 392 -20.95 4.98 -6.38
CA PRO A 392 -20.94 3.51 -6.23
C PRO A 392 -20.03 2.80 -7.25
N GLU A 393 -19.93 3.31 -8.47
CA GLU A 393 -19.08 2.76 -9.53
C GLU A 393 -17.62 3.11 -9.28
N GLN A 394 -17.33 4.32 -8.82
CA GLN A 394 -15.99 4.74 -8.40
C GLN A 394 -15.47 3.88 -7.25
N ASN A 395 -16.31 3.55 -6.26
CA ASN A 395 -15.95 2.63 -5.17
C ASN A 395 -15.64 1.23 -5.71
N ALA A 396 -16.50 0.69 -6.57
CA ALA A 396 -16.31 -0.63 -7.18
C ALA A 396 -15.05 -0.67 -8.05
N LEU A 397 -14.80 0.35 -8.87
CA LEU A 397 -13.60 0.43 -9.71
C LEU A 397 -12.34 0.52 -8.84
N GLY A 398 -12.33 1.32 -7.78
CA GLY A 398 -11.23 1.38 -6.83
C GLY A 398 -10.89 -0.01 -6.26
N ASN A 399 -11.90 -0.79 -5.85
CA ASN A 399 -11.70 -2.17 -5.38
C ASN A 399 -11.13 -3.09 -6.47
N LEU A 400 -11.64 -3.01 -7.70
CA LEU A 400 -11.14 -3.81 -8.83
C LEU A 400 -9.69 -3.47 -9.17
N LEU A 401 -9.31 -2.20 -9.12
CA LEU A 401 -7.94 -1.74 -9.36
C LEU A 401 -6.99 -2.24 -8.26
N VAL A 402 -7.41 -2.26 -6.99
CA VAL A 402 -6.62 -2.87 -5.89
C VAL A 402 -6.44 -4.38 -6.11
N LEU A 403 -7.48 -5.09 -6.57
CA LEU A 403 -7.33 -6.50 -6.91
C LEU A 403 -6.27 -6.75 -7.99
N CYS A 404 -6.22 -5.90 -9.02
CA CYS A 404 -5.18 -5.96 -10.06
C CYS A 404 -3.79 -5.58 -9.54
N LEU A 405 -3.73 -4.60 -8.64
CA LEU A 405 -2.49 -4.22 -7.95
C LEU A 405 -1.92 -5.40 -7.15
N LEU A 406 -2.73 -6.03 -6.29
CA LEU A 406 -2.29 -7.20 -5.50
C LEU A 406 -1.94 -8.39 -6.40
N GLY A 407 -2.72 -8.63 -7.46
CA GLY A 407 -2.37 -9.64 -8.47
C GLY A 407 -1.01 -9.38 -9.13
N GLY A 408 -0.70 -8.11 -9.38
CA GLY A 408 0.59 -7.68 -9.92
C GLY A 408 1.74 -7.85 -8.92
N ILE A 409 1.50 -7.56 -7.64
CA ILE A 409 2.47 -7.83 -6.55
C ILE A 409 2.80 -9.31 -6.50
N PHE A 410 1.80 -10.19 -6.40
CA PHE A 410 2.01 -11.64 -6.33
C PHE A 410 2.75 -12.19 -7.55
N ALA A 411 2.36 -11.77 -8.76
CA ALA A 411 3.05 -12.17 -9.98
C ALA A 411 4.49 -11.63 -10.03
N GLY A 412 4.73 -10.39 -9.60
CA GLY A 412 6.06 -9.79 -9.50
C GLY A 412 6.96 -10.55 -8.53
N VAL A 413 6.46 -10.85 -7.32
CA VAL A 413 7.18 -11.66 -6.31
C VAL A 413 7.52 -13.05 -6.85
N ALA A 414 6.62 -13.68 -7.61
CA ALA A 414 6.92 -14.97 -8.24
C ALA A 414 8.01 -14.86 -9.31
N LEU A 415 8.01 -13.78 -10.10
CA LEU A 415 9.02 -13.53 -11.13
C LEU A 415 10.38 -13.07 -10.56
N ASP A 416 10.43 -12.50 -9.37
CA ASP A 416 11.68 -12.15 -8.66
C ASP A 416 12.60 -13.38 -8.52
N TRP A 417 12.03 -14.57 -8.34
CA TRP A 417 12.79 -15.83 -8.30
C TRP A 417 13.54 -16.14 -9.61
N LEU A 418 13.11 -15.59 -10.75
CA LEU A 418 13.81 -15.75 -12.02
C LEU A 418 15.13 -14.98 -12.06
N TRP A 419 15.36 -14.00 -11.18
CA TRP A 419 16.65 -13.33 -11.09
C TRP A 419 17.73 -14.18 -10.42
N ILE A 420 17.34 -15.30 -9.80
CA ILE A 420 18.25 -16.27 -9.17
C ILE A 420 18.98 -17.14 -10.23
N ILE A 421 18.88 -16.80 -11.53
CA ILE A 421 19.63 -17.44 -12.60
C ILE A 421 21.12 -17.08 -12.46
N GLY A 422 21.90 -17.99 -11.88
CA GLY A 422 23.37 -17.92 -11.82
C GLY A 422 24.02 -18.32 -10.49
N HIS A 423 23.24 -18.45 -9.40
CA HIS A 423 23.73 -18.95 -8.11
C HIS A 423 23.33 -20.42 -7.93
N GLY A 424 24.22 -21.33 -8.35
CA GLY A 424 23.99 -22.77 -8.43
C GLY A 424 23.89 -23.55 -7.12
N SER A 425 23.59 -22.94 -5.98
CA SER A 425 23.39 -23.68 -4.73
C SER A 425 22.48 -22.93 -3.75
N PHE A 426 21.43 -23.63 -3.29
CA PHE A 426 20.68 -23.34 -2.07
C PHE A 426 21.41 -23.84 -0.84
#